data_AF-A0A7L2RSX3-F1
#
_entry.id   AF-A0A7L2RSX3-F1
#
_cell.length_a   1.000
_cell.length_b   1.000
_cell.length_c   1.000
_cell.angle_alpha   90.00
_cell.angle_beta   90.00
_cell.angle_gamma   90.00
#
_symmetry.space_group_name_H-M   'P 1'
#
loop_
_entity.id
_entity.type
_entity.pdbx_description
1 polymer ?
#
loop_
_entity_poly.entity_id
_entity_poly.type
_entity_poly.pdbx_seq_one_letter_code
_entity_poly.pdbx_strand_id
1 'polypeptide(L)'
;TPSYLAPEVLDRRGHGVPSDIWALGCALYTALTGHPPFEASQRLELYQHIRGAQYPLPPQLSPRARALITLMLDPEPTARPSLQDLLDHQFFSQVRGWQG
;
A
#
# COMPACT_ATOMS: atom_id res chain seq x y z
N THR A 1 -4.42 -3.92 -13.58
CA THR A 1 -5.79 -3.98 -12.99
C THR A 1 -6.01 -2.75 -12.13
N PRO A 2 -7.21 -2.13 -12.10
CA PRO A 2 -7.46 -0.85 -11.42
C PRO A 2 -7.22 -0.86 -9.90
N SER A 3 -7.20 -2.03 -9.25
CA SER A 3 -6.96 -2.20 -7.82
C SER A 3 -5.59 -1.72 -7.31
N TYR A 4 -4.67 -1.38 -8.21
CA TYR A 4 -3.33 -0.87 -7.90
C TYR A 4 -3.18 0.63 -8.21
N LEU A 5 -4.23 1.27 -8.76
CA LEU A 5 -4.18 2.70 -9.06
C LEU A 5 -4.31 3.51 -7.78
N ALA A 6 -3.40 4.46 -7.59
CA ALA A 6 -3.48 5.42 -6.50
C ALA A 6 -4.65 6.40 -6.70
N PRO A 7 -5.22 6.98 -5.63
CA PRO A 7 -6.34 7.92 -5.73
C PRO A 7 -6.11 9.08 -6.69
N GLU A 8 -4.93 9.69 -6.64
CA GLU A 8 -4.53 10.80 -7.51
C GLU A 8 -4.41 10.41 -8.98
N VAL A 9 -4.05 9.14 -9.26
CA VAL A 9 -3.98 8.59 -10.61
C VAL A 9 -5.39 8.32 -11.15
N LEU A 10 -6.28 7.77 -10.31
CA LEU A 10 -7.70 7.59 -10.64
C LEU A 10 -8.37 8.93 -10.97
N ASP A 11 -8.05 9.96 -10.21
CA ASP A 11 -8.60 11.31 -10.38
C ASP A 11 -7.89 12.13 -11.46
N ARG A 12 -6.91 11.53 -12.15
CA ARG A 12 -6.11 12.17 -13.22
C ARG A 12 -5.39 13.45 -12.78
N ARG A 13 -5.01 13.52 -11.49
CA ARG A 13 -4.26 14.64 -10.91
C ARG A 13 -2.75 14.54 -11.11
N GLY A 14 -2.27 13.38 -11.56
CA GLY A 14 -0.86 13.13 -11.86
C GLY A 14 -0.43 11.74 -11.41
N HIS A 15 0.83 11.41 -11.69
CA HIS A 15 1.51 10.22 -11.20
C HIS A 15 2.97 10.59 -10.90
N GLY A 16 3.62 9.80 -10.05
CA GLY A 16 5.03 9.97 -9.67
C GLY A 16 5.42 9.00 -8.57
N VAL A 17 6.54 9.27 -7.90
CA VAL A 17 7.07 8.39 -6.82
C VAL A 17 6.01 8.05 -5.76
N PRO A 18 5.15 8.98 -5.28
CA PRO A 18 4.10 8.64 -4.32
C PRO A 18 3.08 7.62 -4.85
N SER A 19 2.73 7.65 -6.15
CA SER A 19 1.81 6.66 -6.73
C SER A 19 2.45 5.29 -6.86
N ASP A 20 3.77 5.23 -7.07
CA ASP A 20 4.51 3.97 -7.07
C ASP A 20 4.58 3.35 -5.66
N ILE A 21 4.73 4.19 -4.63
CA ILE A 21 4.67 3.75 -3.22
C ILE A 21 3.30 3.15 -2.89
N TRP A 22 2.21 3.76 -3.36
CA TRP A 22 0.87 3.18 -3.22
C TRP A 22 0.76 1.81 -3.90
N ALA A 23 1.19 1.72 -5.16
CA ALA A 23 1.15 0.47 -5.90
C ALA A 23 2.00 -0.63 -5.23
N LEU A 24 3.15 -0.28 -4.67
CA LEU A 24 4.00 -1.17 -3.88
C LEU A 24 3.30 -1.60 -2.59
N GLY A 25 2.55 -0.71 -1.93
CA GLY A 25 1.72 -1.03 -0.77
C GLY A 25 0.64 -2.04 -1.10
N CYS A 26 -0.04 -1.87 -2.24
CA CYS A 26 -0.99 -2.85 -2.75
C CYS A 26 -0.31 -4.21 -3.03
N ALA A 27 0.86 -4.20 -3.66
CA ALA A 27 1.60 -5.42 -3.96
C ALA A 27 2.07 -6.16 -2.70
N LEU A 28 2.57 -5.43 -1.69
CA LEU A 28 2.97 -5.99 -0.41
C LEU A 28 1.77 -6.60 0.33
N TYR A 29 0.64 -5.89 0.37
CA TYR A 29 -0.60 -6.43 0.94
C TYR A 29 -1.01 -7.73 0.25
N THR A 30 -1.03 -7.76 -1.09
CA THR A 30 -1.36 -8.96 -1.86
C THR A 30 -0.40 -10.10 -1.57
N ALA A 31 0.90 -9.82 -1.50
CA ALA A 31 1.91 -10.84 -1.21
C ALA A 31 1.73 -11.49 0.17
N LEU A 32 1.27 -10.72 1.17
CA LEU A 32 1.09 -11.20 2.54
C LEU A 32 -0.27 -11.82 2.81
N THR A 33 -1.31 -11.47 2.04
CA THR A 33 -2.70 -11.91 2.29
C THR A 33 -3.27 -12.81 1.19
N GLY A 34 -2.61 -12.88 0.03
CA GLY A 34 -3.08 -13.58 -1.16
C GLY A 34 -4.16 -12.84 -1.97
N HIS A 35 -4.64 -11.68 -1.50
CA HIS A 35 -5.72 -10.91 -2.12
C HIS A 35 -5.36 -9.43 -2.18
N PRO A 36 -5.79 -8.67 -3.20
CA PRO A 36 -5.53 -7.23 -3.23
C PRO A 36 -6.30 -6.48 -2.13
N PRO A 37 -5.81 -5.31 -1.68
CA PRO A 37 -6.46 -4.57 -0.61
C PRO A 37 -7.82 -4.00 -1.04
N PHE A 38 -7.97 -3.64 -2.32
CA PHE A 38 -9.17 -3.02 -2.86
C PHE A 38 -9.84 -3.92 -3.90
N GLU A 39 -11.02 -4.42 -3.55
CA GLU A 39 -11.91 -5.17 -4.42
C GLU A 39 -13.35 -4.72 -4.19
N ALA A 40 -14.16 -4.80 -5.24
CA ALA A 40 -15.60 -4.57 -5.19
C ALA A 40 -16.25 -5.15 -6.45
N SER A 41 -17.52 -5.52 -6.34
CA SER A 41 -18.31 -6.00 -7.49
C SER A 41 -18.59 -4.89 -8.50
N GLN A 42 -18.66 -3.64 -8.04
CA GLN A 42 -18.92 -2.47 -8.89
C GLN A 42 -17.71 -1.54 -8.93
N ARG A 43 -17.42 -0.99 -10.11
CA ARG A 43 -16.30 -0.04 -10.29
C ARG A 43 -16.43 1.21 -9.43
N LEU A 44 -17.65 1.70 -9.24
CA LEU A 44 -17.89 2.90 -8.42
C LEU A 44 -17.48 2.66 -6.96
N GLU A 45 -17.87 1.52 -6.40
CA GLU A 45 -17.51 1.08 -5.05
C GLU A 45 -16.00 0.85 -4.92
N LEU A 46 -15.37 0.19 -5.89
CA LEU A 46 -13.90 0.04 -5.92
C LEU A 46 -13.20 1.39 -5.83
N TYR A 47 -13.66 2.38 -6.59
CA TYR A 47 -13.06 3.72 -6.58
C TYR A 47 -13.33 4.47 -5.27
N GLN A 48 -14.47 4.23 -4.60
CA GLN A 48 -14.74 4.76 -3.27
C GLN A 48 -13.78 4.14 -2.24
N HIS A 49 -13.57 2.82 -2.28
CA HIS A 49 -12.62 2.14 -1.41
C HIS A 49 -11.19 2.66 -1.60
N ILE A 50 -10.75 2.81 -2.85
CA ILE A 50 -9.42 3.34 -3.16
C ILE A 50 -9.26 4.77 -2.61
N ARG A 51 -10.21 5.68 -2.92
CA ARG A 51 -10.14 7.08 -2.44
C ARG A 51 -10.17 7.22 -0.93
N GLY A 52 -10.91 6.35 -0.26
CA GLY A 52 -11.02 6.34 1.20
C GLY A 52 -9.97 5.50 1.91
N ALA A 53 -9.05 4.86 1.19
CA ALA A 53 -8.16 3.81 1.72
C ALA A 53 -8.91 2.78 2.59
N GLN A 54 -10.08 2.34 2.13
CA GLN A 54 -10.91 1.36 2.83
C GLN A 54 -10.53 -0.05 2.39
N TYR A 55 -9.80 -0.75 3.25
CA TYR A 55 -9.41 -2.14 3.07
C TYR A 55 -9.29 -2.82 4.44
N PRO A 56 -9.51 -4.14 4.53
CA PRO A 56 -9.32 -4.86 5.78
C PRO A 56 -7.82 -4.93 6.12
N LEU A 57 -7.49 -4.89 7.40
CA LEU A 57 -6.15 -5.24 7.91
C LEU A 57 -6.24 -6.54 8.70
N PRO A 58 -5.96 -7.70 8.07
CA PRO A 58 -6.12 -8.99 8.73
C PRO A 58 -5.25 -9.11 9.99
N PRO A 59 -5.77 -9.70 11.08
CA PRO A 59 -5.03 -9.83 12.34
C PRO A 59 -3.79 -10.72 12.24
N GLN A 60 -3.70 -11.57 11.21
CA GLN A 60 -2.57 -12.46 10.94
C GLN A 60 -1.32 -11.70 10.47
N LEU A 61 -1.48 -10.49 9.93
CA LEU A 61 -0.34 -9.65 9.55
C LEU A 61 0.44 -9.25 10.81
N SER A 62 1.77 -9.24 10.75
CA SER A 62 2.57 -8.75 11.87
C SER A 62 2.28 -7.26 12.15
N PRO A 63 2.43 -6.77 13.39
CA PRO A 63 2.23 -5.35 13.70
C PRO A 63 3.05 -4.42 12.80
N ARG A 64 4.28 -4.83 12.45
CA ARG A 64 5.18 -4.08 11.55
C ARG A 64 4.66 -4.05 10.11
N ALA A 65 4.12 -5.16 9.61
CA ALA A 65 3.53 -5.22 8.27
C ALA A 65 2.30 -4.30 8.17
N ARG A 66 1.40 -4.36 9.18
CA ARG A 66 0.22 -3.50 9.22
C ARG A 66 0.60 -2.02 9.23
N ALA A 67 1.53 -1.64 10.10
CA ALA A 67 2.01 -0.25 10.18
C ALA A 67 2.59 0.23 8.84
N LEU A 68 3.43 -0.59 8.18
CA LEU A 68 4.02 -0.23 6.88
C LEU A 68 2.96 -0.07 5.80
N ILE A 69 2.03 -1.03 5.68
CA ILE A 69 0.94 -1.00 4.70
C ILE A 69 0.07 0.25 4.90
N THR A 70 -0.26 0.58 6.15
CA THR A 70 -1.04 1.79 6.47
C THR A 70 -0.33 3.07 6.02
N LEU A 71 0.98 3.17 6.22
CA LEU A 71 1.77 4.32 5.75
C LEU A 71 1.82 4.42 4.21
N MET A 72 1.94 3.29 3.52
CA MET A 72 2.03 3.25 2.04
C MET A 72 0.70 3.53 1.37
N LEU A 73 -0.41 3.11 1.99
CA LEU A 73 -1.78 3.25 1.47
C LEU A 73 -2.50 4.46 2.08
N ASP A 74 -1.78 5.53 2.39
CA ASP A 74 -2.39 6.81 2.74
C ASP A 74 -3.01 7.47 1.49
N PRO A 75 -4.29 7.90 1.51
CA PRO A 75 -4.91 8.59 0.39
C PRO A 75 -4.17 9.85 -0.05
N GLU A 76 -3.54 10.56 0.89
CA GLU A 76 -2.81 11.79 0.63
C GLU A 76 -1.39 11.47 0.15
N PRO A 77 -1.02 11.78 -1.12
CA PRO A 77 0.28 11.40 -1.67
C PRO A 77 1.46 11.99 -0.89
N THR A 78 1.29 13.16 -0.28
CA THR A 78 2.34 13.84 0.49
C THR A 78 2.55 13.27 1.89
N ALA A 79 1.59 12.47 2.40
CA ALA A 79 1.70 11.78 3.68
C ALA A 79 2.42 10.42 3.56
N ARG A 80 2.59 9.91 2.33
CA ARG A 80 3.27 8.63 2.08
C ARG A 80 4.78 8.77 2.34
N PRO A 81 5.43 7.72 2.87
CA PRO A 81 6.86 7.72 3.16
C PRO A 81 7.71 7.80 1.90
N SER A 82 8.92 8.34 1.98
CA SER A 82 9.89 8.21 0.88
C SER A 82 10.39 6.77 0.74
N LEU A 83 11.05 6.45 -0.37
CA LEU A 83 11.70 5.13 -0.54
C LEU A 83 12.75 4.86 0.56
N GLN A 84 13.45 5.89 1.02
CA GLN A 84 14.43 5.75 2.09
C GLN A 84 13.74 5.41 3.42
N ASP A 85 12.66 6.13 3.75
CA ASP A 85 11.85 5.86 4.95
C ASP A 85 11.28 4.44 4.94
N LEU A 86 10.88 3.94 3.76
CA LEU A 86 10.42 2.56 3.60
C LEU A 86 11.52 1.55 3.91
N LEU A 87 12.73 1.72 3.39
CA LEU A 87 13.85 0.82 3.62
C LEU A 87 14.31 0.81 5.09
N ASP A 88 14.19 1.96 5.76
CA ASP A 88 14.54 2.12 7.17
C ASP A 88 13.43 1.63 8.13
N HIS A 89 12.24 1.32 7.60
CA HIS A 89 11.13 0.85 8.41
C HIS A 89 11.43 -0.52 9.07
N GLN A 90 10.97 -0.71 10.31
CA GLN A 90 11.24 -1.92 11.10
C GLN A 90 10.76 -3.23 10.45
N PHE A 91 9.86 -3.15 9.47
CA PHE A 91 9.48 -4.31 8.66
C PHE A 91 10.69 -4.94 7.95
N PHE A 92 11.64 -4.11 7.48
CA PHE A 92 12.84 -4.57 6.77
C PHE A 92 14.08 -4.71 7.67
N SER A 93 14.00 -4.30 8.94
CA SER A 93 15.16 -4.27 9.86
C SER A 93 15.66 -5.65 10.33
N GLN A 94 15.18 -6.76 9.77
CA GLN A 94 15.61 -8.13 10.09
C GLN A 94 16.45 -8.80 8.97
N VAL A 95 16.67 -8.13 7.83
CA VAL A 95 17.54 -8.68 6.76
C VAL A 95 19.02 -8.37 7.03
N ARG A 96 19.51 -8.68 8.23
CA ARG A 96 20.94 -8.55 8.60
C ARG A 96 21.53 -9.85 9.16
N GLY A 97 20.95 -10.99 8.81
CA GLY A 97 21.33 -12.32 9.31
C GLY A 97 21.86 -13.31 8.28
N TRP A 98 22.08 -12.93 7.01
CA TRP A 98 22.79 -13.78 6.06
C TRP A 98 24.29 -13.49 6.15
N GLN A 99 24.95 -14.15 7.09
CA GLN A 99 26.38 -14.43 6.98
C GLN A 99 26.49 -15.76 6.23
N GLY A 100 26.89 -15.67 4.96
CA GLY A 100 27.38 -16.84 4.21
C GLY A 100 28.76 -17.26 4.69
#